data_AF-A0AAW9HJ79-F1
#
_entry.id   AF-A0AAW9HJ79-F1
#
_cell.length_a   1.000
_cell.length_b   1.000
_cell.length_c   1.000
_cell.angle_alpha   90.00
_cell.angle_beta   90.00
_cell.angle_gamma   90.00
#
_symmetry.space_group_name_H-M   'P 1'
#
loop_
_entity.id
_entity.type
_entity.pdbx_description
1 polymer ?
#
loop_
_entity_poly.entity_id
_entity_poly.type
_entity_poly.pdbx_seq_one_letter_code
_entity_poly.pdbx_strand_id
1 'polypeptide(L)'
;MGHPPSLTVWRYLVSRDALLTIIIPVVMYNIAFLQWGAGVALLITAIYSGVLQLISRWQGYLPIIALILVSGLSHYLYLEGVILFDIHQESVFLSVSGAISTVIIFTIYSIKGRPVIQTLAEQATPALKTLPVYGTPQYVRVWNEVSLVWILVYLVKAIIIYLLSRQPGLPMDTLVLISGWPLTLLLVIFSFRWPKYRWSSLAHDNAA
;
A
#
# COMPACT_ATOMS: atom_id res chain seq x y z
N MET A 1 -17.55 -0.96 -31.95
CA MET A 1 -16.76 -0.06 -31.08
C MET A 1 -17.33 -0.19 -29.67
N GLY A 2 -16.74 -1.05 -28.83
CA GLY A 2 -17.18 -1.18 -27.44
C GLY A 2 -16.51 -0.10 -26.59
N HIS A 3 -17.30 0.72 -25.91
CA HIS A 3 -16.75 1.64 -24.91
C HIS A 3 -15.91 0.85 -23.90
N PRO A 4 -14.66 1.26 -23.60
CA PRO A 4 -13.89 0.63 -22.54
C PRO A 4 -14.69 0.76 -21.24
N PRO A 5 -14.88 -0.32 -20.47
CA PRO A 5 -15.63 -0.24 -19.22
C PRO A 5 -14.99 0.83 -18.35
N SER A 6 -15.79 1.79 -17.89
CA SER A 6 -15.31 2.88 -17.05
C SER A 6 -14.63 2.28 -15.81
N LEU A 7 -13.30 2.33 -15.78
CA LEU A 7 -12.47 2.06 -14.61
C LEU A 7 -12.71 3.18 -13.60
N THR A 8 -13.84 3.10 -12.90
CA THR A 8 -14.23 4.10 -11.91
C THR A 8 -13.72 3.64 -10.54
N VAL A 9 -12.97 4.49 -9.84
CA VAL A 9 -12.43 4.23 -8.48
C VAL A 9 -13.52 3.70 -7.54
N TRP A 10 -14.75 4.20 -7.69
CA TRP A 10 -15.91 3.72 -6.96
C TRP A 10 -16.20 2.22 -7.13
N ARG A 11 -16.11 1.71 -8.37
CA ARG A 11 -16.35 0.29 -8.67
C ARG A 11 -15.25 -0.59 -8.08
N TYR A 12 -14.02 -0.06 -7.97
CA TYR A 12 -12.92 -0.73 -7.28
C TYR A 12 -13.15 -0.75 -5.77
N LEU A 13 -13.40 0.40 -5.13
CA LEU A 13 -13.59 0.50 -3.68
C LEU A 13 -14.80 -0.31 -3.17
N VAL A 14 -15.84 -0.47 -3.99
CA VAL A 14 -17.04 -1.27 -3.68
C VAL A 14 -16.87 -2.75 -4.08
N SER A 15 -15.79 -3.12 -4.77
CA SER A 15 -15.54 -4.53 -5.11
C SER A 15 -15.32 -5.36 -3.85
N ARG A 16 -15.83 -6.60 -3.84
CA ARG A 16 -15.66 -7.54 -2.72
C ARG A 16 -14.19 -7.72 -2.35
N ASP A 17 -13.30 -7.70 -3.35
CA ASP A 17 -11.87 -7.87 -3.16
C ASP A 17 -11.25 -6.64 -2.50
N ALA A 18 -11.54 -5.42 -2.94
CA ALA A 18 -11.05 -4.21 -2.27
C ALA A 18 -11.65 -4.06 -0.85
N LEU A 19 -12.90 -4.48 -0.66
CA LEU A 19 -13.52 -4.50 0.67
C LEU A 19 -12.76 -5.44 1.62
N LEU A 20 -12.47 -6.66 1.19
CA LEU A 20 -11.78 -7.65 2.01
C LEU A 20 -10.29 -7.35 2.18
N THR A 21 -9.64 -6.70 1.22
CA THR A 21 -8.16 -6.52 1.23
C THR A 21 -7.70 -5.14 1.66
N ILE A 22 -8.56 -4.12 1.57
CA ILE A 22 -8.20 -2.74 1.85
C ILE A 22 -9.15 -2.16 2.91
N ILE A 23 -10.46 -2.14 2.67
CA ILE A 23 -11.39 -1.42 3.55
C ILE A 23 -11.50 -2.10 4.93
N ILE A 24 -11.81 -3.40 4.98
CA ILE A 24 -11.96 -4.12 6.25
C ILE A 24 -10.65 -4.10 7.06
N PRO A 25 -9.47 -4.42 6.48
CA PRO A 25 -8.20 -4.30 7.20
C PRO A 25 -7.91 -2.89 7.72
N VAL A 26 -8.17 -1.84 6.92
CA VAL A 26 -7.96 -0.45 7.36
C VAL A 26 -8.90 -0.09 8.51
N VAL A 27 -10.19 -0.40 8.41
CA VAL A 27 -11.15 -0.12 9.49
C VAL A 27 -10.79 -0.88 10.76
N MET A 28 -10.49 -2.16 10.62
CA MET A 28 -10.11 -3.04 11.74
C MET A 28 -8.81 -2.57 12.40
N TYR A 29 -7.80 -2.19 11.62
CA TYR A 29 -6.55 -1.62 12.12
C TYR A 29 -6.81 -0.34 12.91
N ASN A 30 -7.61 0.60 12.39
CA ASN A 30 -7.87 1.87 13.08
C ASN A 30 -8.64 1.68 14.40
N ILE A 31 -9.65 0.79 14.41
CA ILE A 31 -10.39 0.46 15.64
C ILE A 31 -9.45 -0.15 16.68
N ALA A 32 -8.64 -1.12 16.27
CA ALA A 32 -7.71 -1.79 17.17
C ALA A 32 -6.60 -0.84 17.66
N PHE A 33 -6.12 0.06 16.80
CA PHE A 33 -5.12 1.06 17.15
C PHE A 33 -5.63 2.02 18.22
N LEU A 34 -6.88 2.48 18.08
CA LEU A 34 -7.51 3.39 19.04
C LEU A 34 -7.75 2.75 20.40
N GLN A 35 -8.05 1.45 20.46
CA GLN A 35 -8.38 0.76 21.71
C GLN A 35 -7.17 0.14 22.41
N TRP A 36 -6.22 -0.40 21.65
CA TRP A 36 -5.16 -1.27 22.17
C TRP A 36 -3.76 -0.93 21.66
N GLY A 37 -3.62 0.17 20.91
CA GLY A 37 -2.34 0.61 20.38
C GLY A 37 -1.88 -0.14 19.13
N ALA A 38 -0.72 0.27 18.65
CA ALA A 38 -0.23 -0.05 17.31
C ALA A 38 0.16 -1.53 17.13
N GLY A 39 0.74 -2.15 18.15
CA GLY A 39 1.11 -3.56 18.11
C GLY A 39 -0.06 -4.52 17.98
N VAL A 40 -1.10 -4.32 18.81
CA VAL A 40 -2.31 -5.16 18.76
C VAL A 40 -3.05 -4.96 17.45
N ALA A 41 -3.09 -3.74 16.93
CA ALA A 41 -3.66 -3.44 15.62
C ALA A 41 -2.96 -4.20 14.48
N LEU A 42 -1.62 -4.26 14.50
CA LEU A 42 -0.85 -5.04 13.53
C LEU A 42 -1.14 -6.54 13.64
N LEU A 43 -1.16 -7.09 14.86
CA LEU A 43 -1.43 -8.52 15.09
C LEU A 43 -2.80 -8.92 14.54
N ILE A 44 -3.85 -8.16 14.87
CA ILE A 44 -5.22 -8.42 14.41
C ILE A 44 -5.28 -8.36 12.87
N THR A 45 -4.65 -7.35 12.27
CA THR A 45 -4.60 -7.17 10.81
C THR A 45 -3.83 -8.28 10.11
N ALA A 46 -2.75 -8.76 10.74
CA ALA A 46 -1.95 -9.88 10.27
C ALA A 46 -2.73 -11.20 10.29
N ILE A 47 -3.42 -11.50 11.39
CA ILE A 47 -4.25 -12.70 11.54
C ILE A 47 -5.36 -12.69 10.49
N TYR A 48 -6.08 -11.58 10.34
CA TYR A 48 -7.14 -11.46 9.35
C TYR A 48 -6.62 -11.70 7.92
N SER A 49 -5.51 -11.07 7.56
CA SER A 49 -4.91 -11.22 6.23
C SER A 49 -4.42 -12.66 5.98
N GLY A 50 -3.87 -13.31 7.01
CA GLY A 50 -3.45 -14.72 6.94
C GLY A 50 -4.63 -15.67 6.75
N VAL A 51 -5.73 -15.47 7.49
CA VAL A 51 -6.97 -16.25 7.33
C VAL A 51 -7.57 -16.04 5.93
N LEU A 52 -7.63 -14.78 5.47
CA LEU A 52 -8.13 -14.46 4.14
C LEU A 52 -7.28 -15.14 3.04
N GLN A 53 -5.97 -15.22 3.22
CA GLN A 53 -5.07 -15.93 2.29
C GLN A 53 -5.34 -17.44 2.26
N LEU A 54 -5.52 -18.07 3.43
CA LEU A 54 -5.78 -19.51 3.53
C LEU A 54 -7.08 -19.90 2.83
N ILE A 55 -8.11 -19.06 2.96
CA ILE A 55 -9.42 -19.28 2.34
C ILE A 55 -9.37 -19.00 0.84
N SER A 56 -8.68 -17.94 0.42
CA SER A 56 -8.71 -17.52 -0.98
C SER A 56 -7.74 -18.30 -1.88
N ARG A 57 -6.56 -18.74 -1.42
CA ARG A 57 -5.48 -19.38 -2.24
C ARG A 57 -5.02 -18.52 -3.45
N TRP A 58 -5.11 -17.20 -3.36
CA TRP A 58 -4.83 -16.32 -4.50
C TRP A 58 -3.34 -15.93 -4.58
N GLN A 59 -2.79 -15.93 -5.80
CA GLN A 59 -1.33 -15.83 -6.04
C GLN A 59 -0.72 -14.42 -5.87
N GLY A 60 -1.50 -13.34 -5.81
CA GLY A 60 -0.98 -11.97 -5.75
C GLY A 60 -0.81 -11.37 -4.34
N TYR A 61 -1.01 -12.16 -3.29
CA TYR A 61 -0.92 -11.69 -1.89
C TYR A 61 0.47 -11.78 -1.26
N LEU A 62 1.44 -12.41 -1.94
CA LEU A 62 2.81 -12.55 -1.44
C LEU A 62 3.45 -11.22 -1.01
N PRO A 63 3.26 -10.07 -1.71
CA PRO A 63 3.79 -8.79 -1.23
C PRO A 63 3.11 -8.31 0.07
N ILE A 64 1.81 -8.52 0.21
CA ILE A 64 1.05 -8.14 1.41
C ILE A 64 1.51 -8.98 2.60
N ILE A 65 1.65 -10.29 2.40
CA ILE A 65 2.17 -11.22 3.41
C ILE A 65 3.60 -10.83 3.80
N ALA A 66 4.46 -10.53 2.82
CA ALA A 66 5.82 -10.07 3.09
C ALA A 66 5.82 -8.76 3.89
N LEU A 67 4.95 -7.79 3.56
CA LEU A 67 4.83 -6.55 4.33
C LEU A 67 4.41 -6.81 5.77
N ILE A 68 3.41 -7.67 5.96
CA ILE A 68 2.91 -8.03 7.29
C ILE A 68 4.00 -8.76 8.10
N LEU A 69 4.71 -9.71 7.49
CA LEU A 69 5.78 -10.46 8.16
C LEU A 69 6.96 -9.56 8.51
N VAL A 70 7.41 -8.70 7.60
CA VAL A 70 8.53 -7.78 7.86
C VAL A 70 8.15 -6.74 8.91
N SER A 71 6.92 -6.21 8.85
CA SER A 71 6.40 -5.29 9.86
C SER A 71 6.24 -5.97 11.22
N GLY A 72 5.71 -7.19 11.26
CA GLY A 72 5.52 -7.96 12.49
C GLY A 72 6.84 -8.39 13.12
N LEU A 73 7.82 -8.78 12.31
CA LEU A 73 9.18 -9.09 12.78
C LEU A 73 9.86 -7.84 13.34
N SER A 74 9.74 -6.70 12.66
CA SER A 74 10.28 -5.43 13.15
C SER A 74 9.68 -5.06 14.50
N HIS A 75 8.37 -5.25 14.66
CA HIS A 75 7.67 -5.01 15.92
C HIS A 75 8.07 -5.97 17.03
N TYR A 76 8.21 -7.27 16.71
CA TYR A 76 8.70 -8.26 17.67
C TYR A 76 10.09 -7.91 18.18
N LEU A 77 11.01 -7.55 17.28
CA LEU A 77 12.37 -7.11 17.66
C LEU A 77 12.34 -5.87 18.57
N TYR A 78 11.42 -4.92 18.31
CA TYR A 78 11.22 -3.76 19.16
C TYR A 78 10.78 -4.13 20.58
N LEU A 79 9.86 -5.09 20.72
CA LEU A 79 9.41 -5.59 22.02
C LEU A 79 10.53 -6.32 22.80
N GLU A 80 11.44 -7.00 22.09
CA GLU A 80 12.65 -7.62 22.66
C GLU A 80 13.76 -6.60 22.99
N GLY A 81 13.49 -5.29 22.84
CA GLY A 81 14.41 -4.22 23.21
C GLY A 81 15.36 -3.77 22.09
N VAL A 82 15.17 -4.24 20.86
CA VAL A 82 15.94 -3.76 19.70
C VAL A 82 15.37 -2.42 19.23
N ILE A 83 16.00 -1.34 19.67
CA ILE A 83 15.59 0.02 19.35
C ILE A 83 16.34 0.49 18.09
N LEU A 84 15.69 0.41 16.92
CA LEU A 84 16.27 0.94 15.68
C LEU A 84 16.08 2.46 15.61
N PHE A 85 17.12 3.16 15.15
CA PHE A 85 17.14 4.62 14.93
C PHE A 85 16.85 5.46 16.18
N ASP A 86 17.02 4.88 17.37
CA ASP A 86 16.81 5.57 18.66
C ASP A 86 15.37 6.13 18.77
N ILE A 87 14.39 5.33 18.30
CA ILE A 87 12.97 5.63 18.37
C ILE A 87 12.36 4.86 19.54
N HIS A 88 11.99 5.55 20.62
CA HIS A 88 11.44 4.95 21.84
C HIS A 88 9.91 4.88 21.88
N GLN A 89 9.23 5.50 20.92
CA GLN A 89 7.77 5.49 20.85
C GLN A 89 7.31 4.43 19.85
N GLU A 90 6.50 3.48 20.31
CA GLU A 90 6.07 2.32 19.53
C GLU A 90 5.35 2.71 18.23
N SER A 91 4.42 3.67 18.30
CA SER A 91 3.66 4.14 17.13
C SER A 91 4.55 4.76 16.06
N VAL A 92 5.58 5.52 16.46
CA VAL A 92 6.57 6.11 15.58
C VAL A 92 7.44 5.03 14.97
N PHE A 93 7.94 4.10 15.79
CA PHE A 93 8.76 2.98 15.34
C PHE A 93 8.02 2.16 14.28
N LEU A 94 6.76 1.80 14.55
CA LEU A 94 5.92 1.03 13.62
C LEU A 94 5.61 1.80 12.34
N SER A 95 5.33 3.11 12.43
CA SER A 95 5.08 3.93 11.26
C SER A 95 6.32 4.04 10.37
N VAL A 96 7.50 4.27 10.95
CA VAL A 96 8.76 4.41 10.23
C VAL A 96 9.21 3.07 9.65
N SER A 97 9.27 2.02 10.46
CA SER A 97 9.66 0.67 10.00
C SER A 97 8.68 0.11 8.96
N GLY A 98 7.38 0.33 9.10
CA GLY A 98 6.37 -0.05 8.12
C GLY A 98 6.51 0.72 6.80
N ALA A 99 6.81 2.02 6.85
CA ALA A 99 7.08 2.81 5.65
C ALA A 99 8.36 2.35 4.93
N ILE A 100 9.44 2.07 5.66
CA ILE A 100 10.69 1.51 5.11
C ILE A 100 10.45 0.14 4.48
N SER A 101 9.69 -0.73 5.15
CA SER A 101 9.32 -2.06 4.63
C SER A 101 8.54 -1.95 3.31
N THR A 102 7.62 -0.98 3.23
CA THR A 102 6.88 -0.66 2.00
C THR A 102 7.82 -0.24 0.89
N VAL A 103 8.74 0.68 1.16
CA VAL A 103 9.76 1.13 0.20
C VAL A 103 10.59 -0.04 -0.32
N ILE A 104 11.10 -0.90 0.56
CA ILE A 104 11.95 -2.04 0.19
C ILE A 104 11.17 -3.02 -0.70
N ILE A 105 9.99 -3.45 -0.26
CA ILE A 105 9.19 -4.45 -0.99
C ILE A 105 8.74 -3.89 -2.33
N PHE A 106 8.26 -2.65 -2.38
CA PHE A 106 7.81 -2.04 -3.63
C PHE A 106 8.97 -1.88 -4.62
N THR A 107 10.15 -1.51 -4.14
CA THR A 107 11.35 -1.40 -4.98
C THR A 107 11.73 -2.76 -5.57
N ILE A 108 11.78 -3.83 -4.76
CA ILE A 108 12.11 -5.18 -5.23
C ILE A 108 11.13 -5.64 -6.32
N TYR A 109 9.83 -5.44 -6.11
CA TYR A 109 8.80 -5.87 -7.06
C TYR A 109 8.78 -5.00 -8.33
N SER A 110 9.08 -3.69 -8.21
CA SER A 110 9.23 -2.79 -9.35
C SER A 110 10.43 -3.18 -10.23
N ILE A 111 11.58 -3.52 -9.64
CA ILE A 111 12.76 -4.02 -10.36
C ILE A 111 12.46 -5.35 -11.08
N LYS A 112 11.67 -6.22 -10.47
CA LYS A 112 11.22 -7.49 -11.08
C LYS A 112 10.21 -7.30 -12.22
N GLY A 113 9.83 -6.07 -12.56
CA GLY A 113 8.87 -5.78 -13.62
C GLY A 113 7.43 -6.17 -13.30
N ARG A 114 7.13 -6.41 -12.01
CA ARG A 114 5.77 -6.69 -11.52
C ARG A 114 5.51 -5.87 -10.25
N PRO A 115 5.35 -4.54 -10.36
CA PRO A 115 4.99 -3.67 -9.24
C PRO A 115 3.86 -4.23 -8.38
N VAL A 116 3.97 -4.07 -7.06
CA VAL A 116 2.93 -4.51 -6.12
C VAL A 116 1.59 -3.87 -6.46
N ILE A 117 1.59 -2.56 -6.71
CA ILE A 117 0.37 -1.82 -7.05
C ILE A 117 -0.30 -2.33 -8.33
N GLN A 118 0.49 -2.73 -9.34
CA GLN A 118 -0.04 -3.37 -10.54
C GLN A 118 -0.77 -4.67 -10.18
N THR A 119 -0.14 -5.54 -9.40
CA THR A 119 -0.73 -6.83 -9.02
C THR A 119 -2.03 -6.66 -8.24
N LEU A 120 -2.09 -5.71 -7.31
CA LEU A 120 -3.30 -5.40 -6.53
C LEU A 120 -4.40 -4.79 -7.41
N ALA A 121 -4.05 -3.91 -8.34
CA ALA A 121 -4.99 -3.30 -9.27
C ALA A 121 -5.58 -4.35 -10.23
N GLU A 122 -4.74 -5.21 -10.80
CA GLU A 122 -5.18 -6.30 -11.69
C GLU A 122 -6.07 -7.33 -11.00
N GLN A 123 -5.85 -7.55 -9.70
CA GLN A 123 -6.69 -8.43 -8.89
C GLN A 123 -8.08 -7.86 -8.71
N ALA A 124 -8.18 -6.65 -8.17
CA ALA A 124 -9.50 -6.06 -7.90
C ALA A 124 -10.13 -5.41 -9.15
N THR A 125 -9.43 -5.36 -10.29
CA THR A 125 -10.03 -5.06 -11.59
C THR A 125 -9.47 -5.93 -12.72
N PRO A 126 -10.01 -7.15 -12.91
CA PRO A 126 -9.55 -8.09 -13.94
C PRO A 126 -9.63 -7.54 -15.37
N ALA A 127 -10.51 -6.57 -15.63
CA ALA A 127 -10.63 -5.89 -16.91
C ALA A 127 -9.35 -5.13 -17.35
N LEU A 128 -8.40 -4.87 -16.43
CA LEU A 128 -7.09 -4.34 -16.79
C LEU A 128 -6.31 -5.29 -17.69
N LYS A 129 -6.53 -6.61 -17.54
CA LYS A 129 -5.87 -7.65 -18.35
C LYS A 129 -6.40 -7.74 -19.77
N THR A 130 -7.56 -7.15 -20.04
CA THR A 130 -8.16 -7.12 -21.38
C THR A 130 -7.80 -5.86 -22.16
N LEU A 131 -7.00 -4.95 -21.58
CA LEU A 131 -6.53 -3.76 -22.28
C LEU A 131 -5.55 -4.15 -23.39
N PRO A 132 -5.57 -3.47 -24.56
CA PRO A 132 -4.68 -3.78 -25.67
C PRO A 132 -3.20 -3.54 -25.34
N VAL A 133 -2.92 -2.67 -24.37
CA VAL A 133 -1.56 -2.39 -23.87
C VAL A 133 -1.06 -3.46 -22.88
N TYR A 134 -1.93 -4.35 -22.38
CA TYR A 134 -1.55 -5.37 -21.42
C TYR A 134 -0.50 -6.32 -21.98
N GLY A 135 0.49 -6.69 -21.17
CA GLY A 135 1.62 -7.54 -21.59
C GLY A 135 2.72 -6.81 -22.36
N THR A 136 2.56 -5.50 -22.64
CA THR A 136 3.62 -4.70 -23.28
C THR A 136 4.56 -4.07 -22.25
N PRO A 137 5.82 -3.72 -22.63
CA PRO A 137 6.72 -2.96 -21.77
C PRO A 137 6.16 -1.61 -21.33
N GLN A 138 5.31 -0.99 -22.17
CA GLN A 138 4.67 0.29 -21.85
C GLN A 138 3.70 0.17 -20.67
N TYR A 139 2.93 -0.91 -20.59
CA TYR A 139 2.03 -1.16 -19.48
C TYR A 139 2.79 -1.30 -18.16
N VAL A 140 3.88 -2.09 -18.14
CA VAL A 140 4.73 -2.24 -16.96
C VAL A 140 5.41 -0.91 -16.57
N ARG A 141 5.85 -0.11 -17.55
CA ARG A 141 6.46 1.21 -17.31
C ARG A 141 5.51 2.16 -16.57
N VAL A 142 4.25 2.24 -17.00
CA VAL A 142 3.24 3.10 -16.36
C VAL A 142 2.99 2.67 -14.90
N TRP A 143 2.96 1.36 -14.64
CA TRP A 143 2.83 0.86 -13.26
C TRP A 143 4.09 1.08 -12.41
N ASN A 144 5.28 1.03 -13.02
CA ASN A 144 6.52 1.42 -12.35
C ASN A 144 6.51 2.90 -11.95
N GLU A 145 6.01 3.80 -12.82
CA GLU A 145 5.82 5.22 -12.46
C GLU A 145 4.93 5.38 -11.23
N VAL A 146 3.80 4.66 -11.18
CA VAL A 146 2.92 4.64 -9.99
C VAL A 146 3.65 4.12 -8.75
N SER A 147 4.37 3.00 -8.89
CA SER A 147 5.12 2.40 -7.78
C SER A 147 6.19 3.34 -7.23
N LEU A 148 6.86 4.11 -8.10
CA LEU A 148 7.85 5.11 -7.69
C LEU A 148 7.21 6.23 -6.86
N VAL A 149 6.01 6.70 -7.22
CA VAL A 149 5.29 7.70 -6.43
C VAL A 149 4.96 7.15 -5.04
N TRP A 150 4.49 5.90 -4.95
CA TRP A 150 4.29 5.25 -3.66
C TRP A 150 5.58 5.20 -2.84
N ILE A 151 6.68 4.71 -3.42
CA ILE A 151 7.99 4.62 -2.76
C ILE A 151 8.43 5.99 -2.22
N LEU A 152 8.38 7.03 -3.05
CA LEU A 152 8.82 8.37 -2.68
C LEU A 152 7.96 8.95 -1.56
N VAL A 153 6.64 8.80 -1.64
CA VAL A 153 5.72 9.30 -0.61
C VAL A 153 5.93 8.59 0.73
N TYR A 154 6.10 7.26 0.75
CA TYR A 154 6.37 6.54 2.00
C TYR A 154 7.76 6.86 2.56
N LEU A 155 8.76 7.10 1.72
CA LEU A 155 10.08 7.54 2.16
C LEU A 155 10.02 8.93 2.82
N VAL A 156 9.34 9.89 2.17
CA VAL A 156 9.12 11.24 2.72
C VAL A 156 8.34 11.16 4.02
N LYS A 157 7.29 10.34 4.10
CA LYS A 157 6.53 10.11 5.33
C LYS A 157 7.44 9.62 6.46
N ALA A 158 8.29 8.63 6.20
CA ALA A 158 9.20 8.08 7.20
C ALA A 158 10.14 9.16 7.76
N ILE A 159 10.72 9.98 6.87
CA ILE A 159 11.58 11.10 7.25
C ILE A 159 10.83 12.13 8.09
N ILE A 160 9.65 12.56 7.65
CA ILE A 160 8.85 13.57 8.37
C ILE A 160 8.47 13.06 9.76
N ILE A 161 7.95 11.85 9.88
CA ILE A 161 7.54 11.27 11.16
C ILE A 161 8.75 11.12 12.11
N TYR A 162 9.91 10.71 11.58
CA TYR A 162 11.14 10.61 12.36
C TYR A 162 11.63 11.97 12.87
N LEU A 163 11.60 13.01 12.03
CA LEU A 163 11.98 14.36 12.43
C LEU A 163 11.00 14.95 13.46
N LEU A 164 9.70 14.74 13.26
CA LEU A 164 8.67 15.21 14.19
C LEU A 164 8.75 14.49 15.53
N SER A 165 9.09 13.20 15.57
CA SER A 165 9.21 12.46 16.84
C SER A 165 10.35 12.96 17.73
N ARG A 166 11.31 13.70 17.18
CA ARG A 166 12.38 14.34 17.95
C ARG A 166 11.94 15.63 18.64
N GLN A 167 10.77 16.17 18.28
CA GLN A 167 10.24 17.38 18.91
C GLN A 167 9.40 17.00 20.15
N PRO A 168 9.74 17.52 21.33
CA PRO A 168 8.98 17.24 22.55
C PRO A 168 7.60 17.89 22.49
N GLY A 169 6.59 17.20 23.03
CA GLY A 169 5.23 17.74 23.20
C GLY A 169 4.28 17.58 22.00
N LEU A 170 4.70 16.94 20.91
CA LEU A 170 3.81 16.62 19.79
C LEU A 170 3.00 15.34 20.05
N PRO A 171 1.70 15.31 19.72
CA PRO A 171 0.86 14.11 19.84
C PRO A 171 1.15 13.15 18.67
N MET A 172 2.29 12.46 18.74
CA MET A 172 2.78 11.60 17.65
C MET A 172 1.81 10.50 17.25
N ASP A 173 1.06 9.91 18.19
CA ASP A 173 0.06 8.88 17.88
C ASP A 173 -1.03 9.41 16.94
N THR A 174 -1.50 10.64 17.16
CA THR A 174 -2.48 11.31 16.31
C THR A 174 -1.88 11.67 14.95
N LEU A 175 -0.63 12.15 14.92
CA LEU A 175 0.07 12.48 13.68
C LEU A 175 0.30 11.25 12.81
N VAL A 176 0.69 10.12 13.42
CA VAL A 176 0.85 8.83 12.73
C VAL A 176 -0.48 8.33 12.18
N LEU A 177 -1.57 8.43 12.97
CA LEU A 177 -2.91 8.01 12.56
C LEU A 177 -3.43 8.80 11.36
N ILE A 178 -3.38 10.14 11.45
CA ILE A 178 -3.91 11.04 10.41
C ILE A 178 -3.04 11.02 9.15
N SER A 179 -1.73 10.79 9.27
CA SER A 179 -0.84 10.64 8.11
C SER A 179 -0.90 9.24 7.47
N GLY A 180 -1.55 8.26 8.10
CA GLY A 180 -1.60 6.88 7.64
C GLY A 180 -2.67 6.64 6.58
N TRP A 181 -3.93 6.60 7.01
CA TRP A 181 -5.04 6.14 6.17
C TRP A 181 -5.45 7.12 5.05
N PRO A 182 -5.49 8.47 5.24
CA PRO A 182 -5.86 9.38 4.17
C PRO A 182 -4.81 9.41 3.06
N LEU A 183 -3.53 9.34 3.43
CA LEU A 183 -2.43 9.28 2.49
C LEU A 183 -2.50 8.03 1.62
N THR A 184 -2.76 6.87 2.24
CA THR A 184 -2.96 5.61 1.52
C THR A 184 -4.14 5.71 0.55
N LEU A 185 -5.26 6.31 0.95
CA LEU A 185 -6.41 6.52 0.06
C LEU A 185 -6.09 7.44 -1.12
N LEU A 186 -5.39 8.54 -0.90
CA LEU A 186 -4.95 9.45 -1.96
C LEU A 186 -4.04 8.73 -2.97
N LEU A 187 -3.13 7.90 -2.48
CA LEU A 187 -2.26 7.09 -3.32
C LEU A 187 -3.04 6.03 -4.11
N VAL A 188 -4.06 5.40 -3.53
CA VAL A 188 -4.95 4.49 -4.25
C VAL A 188 -5.69 5.22 -5.37
N ILE A 189 -6.26 6.41 -5.10
CA ILE A 189 -6.92 7.23 -6.12
C ILE A 189 -5.94 7.58 -7.26
N PHE A 190 -4.71 7.97 -6.90
CA PHE A 190 -3.66 8.25 -7.86
C PHE A 190 -3.34 7.02 -8.74
N SER A 191 -3.26 5.82 -8.15
CA SER A 191 -3.02 4.56 -8.86
C SER A 191 -4.05 4.21 -9.93
N PHE A 192 -5.27 4.77 -9.87
CA PHE A 192 -6.26 4.62 -10.95
C PHE A 192 -6.20 5.75 -11.97
N ARG A 193 -5.99 6.99 -11.49
CA ARG A 193 -6.03 8.18 -12.34
C ARG A 193 -4.83 8.26 -13.27
N TRP A 194 -3.63 7.94 -12.77
CA TRP A 194 -2.39 8.05 -13.52
C TRP A 194 -2.31 7.10 -14.72
N PRO A 195 -2.57 5.78 -14.58
CA PRO A 195 -2.52 4.88 -15.72
C PRO A 195 -3.56 5.22 -16.79
N LYS A 196 -4.77 5.61 -16.37
CA LYS A 196 -5.84 6.06 -17.29
C LYS A 196 -5.38 7.23 -18.14
N TYR A 197 -4.76 8.25 -17.52
CA TYR A 197 -4.23 9.42 -18.23
C TYR A 197 -3.09 9.09 -19.20
N ARG A 198 -2.16 8.23 -18.78
CA ARG A 198 -1.01 7.82 -19.62
C ARG A 198 -1.44 6.98 -20.81
N TRP A 199 -2.37 6.04 -20.62
CA TRP A 199 -2.88 5.23 -21.73
C TRP A 199 -3.76 6.04 -22.69
N SER A 200 -4.52 7.03 -22.21
CA SER A 200 -5.30 7.91 -23.10
C SER A 200 -4.44 8.85 -23.94
N SER A 201 -3.34 9.37 -23.38
CA SER A 201 -2.40 10.22 -24.14
C SER A 201 -1.66 9.43 -25.21
N LEU A 202 -1.19 8.23 -24.88
CA LEU A 202 -0.53 7.33 -25.85
C LEU A 202 -1.46 6.88 -27.00
N ALA A 203 -2.77 6.76 -26.74
CA ALA A 203 -3.74 6.46 -27.79
C ALA A 203 -3.94 7.62 -28.79
N HIS A 204 -3.72 8.87 -28.35
CA HIS A 204 -3.77 10.04 -29.23
C HIS A 204 -2.50 10.17 -30.07
N ASP A 205 -1.33 9.90 -29.49
CA ASP A 205 -0.04 9.98 -30.21
C ASP A 205 0.10 8.91 -31.32
N ASN A 206 -0.49 7.73 -31.15
CA ASN A 206 -0.48 6.68 -32.19
C ASN A 206 -1.52 6.90 -33.31
N ALA A 207 -2.39 7.90 -33.17
CA ALA A 207 -3.44 8.22 -34.14
C ALA A 207 -3.12 9.49 -34.96
N ALA A 208 -2.03 10.18 -34.62
CA ALA A 208 -1.47 11.32 -35.35
C ALA A 208 -0.31 10.87 -36.25
#